data_AF-A0A967QV49-F1
#
_entry.id   AF-A0A967QV49-F1
#
_cell.length_a   1.000
_cell.length_b   1.000
_cell.length_c   1.000
_cell.angle_alpha   90.00
_cell.angle_beta   90.00
_cell.angle_gamma   90.00
#
_symmetry.space_group_name_H-M   'P 1'
#
loop_
_entity.id
_entity.type
_entity.pdbx_description
1 polymer ?
#
loop_
_entity_poly.entity_id
_entity_poly.type
_entity_poly.pdbx_seq_one_letter_code
_entity_poly.pdbx_strand_id
1 'polypeptide(L)'
;HGLRDAAMLELLYATGLRVSELLRLRLGDLHLDAGYLRCWGKGSKERVVPLGSQADAAVQRYLADGRPLLLDGRRTEFLFVNR
;
A
#
# COMPACT_ATOMS: atom_id res chain seq x y z
N HIS A 1 -6.76 12.24 7.47
CA HIS A 1 -6.38 12.51 6.07
C HIS A 1 -4.89 12.30 5.81
N GLY A 2 -3.98 12.85 6.62
CA GLY A 2 -2.53 12.73 6.37
C GLY A 2 -1.93 11.32 6.38
N LEU A 3 -2.45 10.36 7.14
CA LEU A 3 -1.84 9.02 7.24
C LEU A 3 -1.87 8.23 5.92
N ARG A 4 -2.96 8.36 5.17
CA ARG A 4 -3.09 7.70 3.86
C ARG A 4 -2.08 8.28 2.88
N ASP A 5 -2.07 9.60 2.76
CA ASP A 5 -1.22 10.28 1.79
C ASP A 5 0.27 10.10 2.14
N ALA A 6 0.61 10.10 3.43
CA ALA A 6 1.95 9.76 3.92
C ALA A 6 2.34 8.32 3.52
N ALA A 7 1.49 7.32 3.78
CA ALA A 7 1.76 5.95 3.38
C ALA A 7 1.86 5.78 1.86
N MET A 8 1.06 6.51 1.08
CA MET A 8 1.15 6.54 -0.38
C MET A 8 2.49 7.11 -0.85
N LEU A 9 2.93 8.23 -0.27
CA LEU A 9 4.20 8.88 -0.62
C LEU A 9 5.41 7.99 -0.26
N GLU A 10 5.41 7.41 0.94
CA GLU A 10 6.49 6.51 1.38
C GLU A 10 6.58 5.25 0.51
N LEU A 11 5.45 4.65 0.12
CA LEU A 11 5.46 3.54 -0.82
C LEU A 11 5.97 3.94 -2.20
N LEU A 12 5.49 5.07 -2.75
CA LEU A 12 5.98 5.56 -4.04
C LEU A 12 7.49 5.78 -4.02
N TYR A 13 7.99 6.38 -2.94
CA TYR A 13 9.41 6.65 -2.74
C TYR A 13 10.24 5.37 -2.61
N ALA A 14 9.82 4.43 -1.75
CA ALA A 14 10.58 3.22 -1.49
C ALA A 14 10.58 2.22 -2.65
N THR A 15 9.55 2.23 -3.50
CA THR A 15 9.27 1.11 -4.42
C THR A 15 9.33 1.51 -5.90
N GLY A 16 9.30 2.81 -6.19
CA GLY A 16 9.24 3.33 -7.56
C GLY A 16 7.96 2.93 -8.31
N LEU A 17 6.91 2.55 -7.59
CA LEU A 17 5.60 2.24 -8.18
C LEU A 17 5.06 3.45 -8.96
N ARG A 18 4.36 3.18 -10.07
CA ARG A 18 3.53 4.20 -10.71
C ARG A 18 2.29 4.44 -9.85
N VAL A 19 1.76 5.66 -9.86
CA VAL A 19 0.52 6.00 -9.14
C VAL A 19 -0.63 5.05 -9.51
N SER A 20 -0.74 4.66 -10.78
CA SER A 20 -1.78 3.72 -11.22
C SER A 20 -1.56 2.28 -10.75
N GLU A 21 -0.33 1.87 -10.42
CA GLU A 21 -0.04 0.57 -9.79
C GLU A 21 -0.39 0.64 -8.29
N LEU A 22 0.01 1.73 -7.61
CA LEU A 22 -0.29 2.00 -6.20
C LEU A 22 -1.80 1.96 -5.90
N LEU A 23 -2.61 2.62 -6.73
CA LEU A 23 -4.07 2.66 -6.57
C LEU A 23 -4.75 1.29 -6.78
N ARG A 24 -4.08 0.35 -7.44
CA ARG A 24 -4.58 -1.01 -7.68
C ARG A 24 -4.02 -2.04 -6.68
N LEU A 25 -3.15 -1.61 -5.77
CA LEU A 25 -2.52 -2.50 -4.80
C LEU A 25 -3.56 -3.06 -3.83
N ARG A 26 -3.51 -4.37 -3.59
CA ARG A 26 -4.43 -5.07 -2.68
C ARG A 26 -3.72 -5.38 -1.37
N LEU A 27 -4.50 -5.63 -0.31
CA LEU A 27 -3.95 -6.08 0.98
C LEU A 27 -3.11 -7.36 0.84
N GLY A 28 -3.54 -8.30 -0.01
CA GLY A 28 -2.81 -9.56 -0.26
C GLY A 28 -1.54 -9.40 -1.11
N ASP A 29 -1.28 -8.22 -1.64
CA ASP A 29 -0.03 -7.92 -2.34
C ASP A 29 1.08 -7.48 -1.36
N LEU A 30 0.71 -7.15 -0.12
CA LEU A 30 1.59 -6.58 0.89
C LEU A 30 1.98 -7.62 1.93
N HIS A 31 3.28 -7.89 2.06
CA HIS A 31 3.84 -8.89 2.97
C HIS A 31 4.73 -8.20 4.00
N LEU A 32 4.09 -7.51 4.94
CA LEU A 32 4.77 -6.64 5.92
C LEU A 32 5.70 -7.43 6.84
N ASP A 33 5.27 -8.62 7.30
CA ASP A 33 6.11 -9.49 8.14
C ASP A 33 7.41 -9.91 7.45
N ALA A 34 7.38 -10.02 6.12
CA ALA A 34 8.53 -10.37 5.29
C ALA A 34 9.20 -9.14 4.66
N GLY A 35 8.69 -7.94 4.90
CA GLY A 35 9.26 -6.69 4.41
C GLY A 35 9.25 -6.53 2.88
N TYR A 36 8.24 -7.02 2.18
CA TYR A 36 8.13 -6.83 0.72
C TYR A 36 6.70 -6.63 0.23
N LEU A 37 6.56 -6.15 -0.99
CA LEU A 37 5.28 -6.10 -1.72
C LEU A 37 5.41 -6.77 -3.08
N ARG A 38 4.29 -7.27 -3.60
CA ARG A 38 4.16 -7.82 -4.94
C ARG A 38 3.46 -6.80 -5.82
N CYS A 39 4.03 -6.50 -6.97
CA CYS A 39 3.38 -5.58 -7.91
C CYS A 39 3.39 -6.11 -9.33
N TRP A 40 2.38 -5.68 -10.08
CA TRP A 40 2.09 -6.15 -11.42
C TRP A 40 2.49 -5.10 -12.43
N GLY A 41 3.55 -5.37 -13.19
CA GLY A 41 4.08 -4.48 -14.21
C GLY A 41 3.46 -4.70 -15.60
N LYS A 42 4.06 -4.04 -16.61
CA LYS A 42 3.68 -4.21 -18.02
C LYS A 42 3.80 -5.68 -18.45
N GLY A 43 2.76 -6.20 -19.10
CA GLY A 43 2.70 -7.60 -19.54
C GLY A 43 2.31 -8.59 -18.45
N SER A 44 1.66 -8.12 -17.37
CA SER A 44 1.20 -8.95 -16.26
C SER A 44 2.32 -9.74 -15.57
N LYS A 45 3.55 -9.22 -15.63
CA LYS A 45 4.68 -9.80 -14.90
C LYS A 45 4.64 -9.32 -13.45
N GLU A 46 4.67 -10.29 -12.55
CA GLU A 46 4.85 -10.06 -11.12
C GLU A 46 6.31 -9.68 -10.84
N ARG A 47 6.50 -8.69 -9.97
CA ARG A 47 7.79 -8.35 -9.38
C ARG A 47 7.66 -8.21 -7.88
N VAL A 48 8.64 -8.71 -7.15
CA VAL A 48 8.77 -8.51 -5.70
C VAL A 48 9.63 -7.29 -5.47
N VAL A 49 9.13 -6.35 -4.66
CA VAL A 49 9.85 -5.13 -4.29
C VAL A 49 10.00 -5.09 -2.78
N PRO A 50 11.23 -5.04 -2.25
CA PRO A 50 11.45 -4.90 -0.81
C PRO A 50 10.88 -3.56 -0.32
N LEU A 51 10.27 -3.58 0.84
CA LEU A 51 9.79 -2.40 1.55
C LEU A 51 10.90 -1.86 2.43
N GLY A 52 11.16 -0.57 2.34
CA GLY A 52 11.99 0.11 3.33
C GLY A 52 11.29 0.19 4.68
N SER A 53 12.04 0.25 5.78
CA SER A 53 11.49 0.33 7.14
C SER A 53 10.52 1.51 7.34
N GLN A 54 10.77 2.64 6.67
CA GLN A 54 9.88 3.80 6.71
C GLN A 54 8.54 3.54 6.00
N ALA A 55 8.58 2.89 4.83
CA ALA A 55 7.38 2.53 4.09
C ALA A 55 6.54 1.48 4.83
N ASP A 56 7.19 0.47 5.42
CA ASP A 56 6.52 -0.51 6.27
C ASP A 56 5.82 0.17 7.46
N ALA A 57 6.54 0.99 8.24
CA ALA A 57 5.98 1.70 9.38
C ALA A 57 4.81 2.64 8.99
N ALA A 58 4.95 3.38 7.88
CA ALA A 58 3.90 4.27 7.40
C ALA A 58 2.64 3.50 6.99
N VAL A 59 2.80 2.36 6.29
CA VAL A 59 1.67 1.53 5.87
C VAL A 59 1.02 0.84 7.06
N GLN A 60 1.78 0.30 8.01
CA GLN A 60 1.23 -0.28 9.25
C GLN A 60 0.38 0.75 10.02
N ARG A 61 0.90 1.96 10.19
CA ARG A 61 0.15 3.05 10.84
C ARG A 61 -1.12 3.43 10.09
N TYR A 62 -1.06 3.48 8.76
CA TYR A 62 -2.26 3.68 7.94
C TYR A 62 -3.28 2.56 8.12
N LEU A 63 -2.84 1.30 8.12
CA LEU A 63 -3.73 0.13 8.29
C LEU A 63 -4.41 0.10 9.65
N ALA A 64 -3.70 0.49 10.71
CA ALA A 64 -4.22 0.53 12.07
C ALA A 64 -5.16 1.72 12.31
N ASP A 65 -4.73 2.94 11.97
CA ASP A 65 -5.39 4.16 12.44
C ASP A 65 -6.18 4.89 11.34
N GLY A 66 -5.77 4.73 10.07
CA GLY A 66 -6.32 5.51 8.95
C GLY A 66 -7.40 4.78 8.17
N ARG A 67 -7.11 3.54 7.73
CA ARG A 67 -7.96 2.74 6.85
C ARG A 67 -9.33 2.40 7.46
N PRO A 68 -9.46 2.01 8.75
CA PRO A 68 -10.77 1.69 9.33
C PRO A 68 -11.74 2.87 9.31
N LEU A 69 -11.24 4.09 9.57
CA LEU A 69 -12.03 5.32 9.56
C LEU A 69 -12.55 5.69 8.15
N LEU A 70 -11.80 5.34 7.11
CA LEU A 70 -12.19 5.60 5.72
C LEU A 70 -13.14 4.53 5.16
N LEU A 71 -13.02 3.29 5.65
CA LEU A 71 -13.86 2.19 5.23
C LEU A 71 -15.32 2.36 5.65
N ASP A 72 -15.56 2.89 6.85
CA ASP A 72 -16.90 3.14 7.39
C ASP A 72 -17.81 1.88 7.30
N GLY A 73 -17.27 0.74 7.74
CA GLY A 73 -17.96 -0.56 7.68
C GLY A 73 -17.98 -1.26 6.32
N ARG A 74 -17.52 -0.61 5.24
CA ARG A 74 -17.38 -1.25 3.92
C ARG A 74 -16.20 -2.22 3.89
N ARG A 75 -16.25 -3.20 3.00
CA ARG A 75 -15.17 -4.17 2.75
C ARG A 75 -14.62 -3.98 1.35
N THR A 76 -13.30 -3.98 1.24
CA THR A 76 -12.59 -3.96 -0.05
C THR A 76 -11.22 -4.59 0.09
N GLU A 77 -10.74 -5.20 -0.99
CA GLU A 77 -9.41 -5.78 -1.08
C GLU A 77 -8.32 -4.73 -1.31
N PHE A 78 -8.67 -3.53 -1.79
CA PHE A 78 -7.69 -2.48 -2.07
C PHE A 78 -7.04 -1.95 -0.79
N LEU A 79 -5.71 -1.74 -0.85
CA LEU A 79 -4.94 -1.18 0.24
C LEU A 79 -5.43 0.22 0.57
N PHE A 80 -5.40 1.12 -0.44
CA PHE A 80 -5.79 2.52 -0.28
C PHE A 80 -7.25 2.75 -0.66
N VAL A 81 -7.99 3.39 0.25
CA VAL A 81 -9.42 3.67 0.09
C VAL A 81 -9.72 5.16 0.23
N ASN A 82 -10.81 5.59 -0.40
CA ASN A 82 -11.41 6.91 -0.22
C ASN A 82 -12.66 6.80 0.68
N ARG A 83 -13.06 7.93 1.28
CA ARG A 83 -14.37 8.05 1.93
C ARG A 83 -15.48 7.91 0.90
#